data_AF-A0A933R395-F1
#
_entry.id   AF-A0A933R395-F1
#
_cell.length_a   1.000
_cell.length_b   1.000
_cell.length_c   1.000
_cell.angle_alpha   90.00
_cell.angle_beta   90.00
_cell.angle_gamma   90.00
#
_symmetry.space_group_name_H-M   'P 1'
#
loop_
_entity.id
_entity.type
_entity.pdbx_description
1 polymer ?
#
loop_
_entity_poly.entity_id
_entity_poly.type
_entity_poly.pdbx_seq_one_letter_code
_entity_poly.pdbx_strand_id
1 'polypeptide(L)'
;MVYRWGAYLQHRLLPSRCTLCLAPDSSGLNLCRDCRADLPWLIGGCPRCALPTSAPGQPCGACQRRPSGFDPGFDRTVTLFQYAPPIDHLVQRFKFGQGLHLARLFAALLAERLRDSTPPDCIIPVPLHPNRQRQRGFNQALEIARPLARQLGCPLDYHSCQRIRATPAQSQLSAAQRRRNLRGAFTLIRPLAVKHVALVDDVMTTGSTLEALADTLRAAGVEMIEAWVCARTLPGNAR
;
A
#
# COMPACT_ATOMS: atom_id res chain seq x y z
N MET A 1 18.72 31.05 -0.96
CA MET A 1 18.00 31.30 0.31
C MET A 1 16.84 32.26 0.08
N VAL A 2 15.96 31.95 -0.87
CA VAL A 2 14.79 32.75 -1.27
C VAL A 2 13.70 31.73 -1.62
N TYR A 3 12.43 31.99 -1.27
CA TYR A 3 11.25 31.12 -1.43
C TYR A 3 10.86 30.14 -0.29
N ARG A 4 11.05 30.50 0.99
CA ARG A 4 10.27 29.89 2.11
C ARG A 4 9.06 30.74 2.58
N TRP A 5 8.90 31.95 2.03
CA TRP A 5 7.86 32.90 2.45
C TRP A 5 6.47 32.59 1.87
N GLY A 6 6.41 32.01 0.66
CA GLY A 6 5.14 31.65 0.02
C GLY A 6 4.36 30.59 0.79
N ALA A 7 5.05 29.52 1.23
CA ALA A 7 4.44 28.49 2.08
C ALA A 7 4.03 29.06 3.45
N TYR A 8 4.83 29.96 4.02
CA TYR A 8 4.55 30.58 5.32
C TYR A 8 3.29 31.48 5.30
N LEU A 9 3.13 32.31 4.27
CA LEU A 9 1.94 33.17 4.10
C LEU A 9 0.69 32.34 3.74
N GLN A 10 0.84 31.31 2.92
CA GLN A 10 -0.25 30.41 2.54
C GLN A 10 -0.79 29.63 3.75
N HIS A 11 0.08 29.18 4.67
CA HIS A 11 -0.33 28.52 5.91
C HIS A 11 -1.07 29.42 6.90
N ARG A 12 -0.84 30.75 6.87
CA ARG A 12 -1.55 31.71 7.75
C ARG A 12 -2.87 32.21 7.18
N LEU A 13 -2.98 32.33 5.86
CA LEU A 13 -4.19 32.85 5.21
C LEU A 13 -5.24 31.76 4.92
N LEU A 14 -4.82 30.50 4.75
CA LEU A 14 -5.68 29.34 4.54
C LEU A 14 -5.13 28.14 5.35
N PRO A 15 -5.32 28.10 6.68
CA PRO A 15 -4.81 26.99 7.48
C PRO A 15 -5.41 25.68 6.96
N SER A 16 -4.54 24.72 6.64
CA SER A 16 -4.93 23.35 6.34
C SER A 16 -5.82 22.84 7.47
N ARG A 17 -6.92 22.16 7.13
CA ARG A 17 -7.79 21.52 8.12
C ARG A 17 -7.53 20.03 8.16
N CYS A 18 -7.72 19.44 9.33
CA CYS A 18 -7.72 17.99 9.51
C CYS A 18 -8.83 17.36 8.65
N THR A 19 -8.49 16.32 7.89
CA THR A 19 -9.44 15.64 7.00
C THR A 19 -10.52 14.84 7.74
N LEU A 20 -10.36 14.64 9.05
CA LEU A 20 -11.26 13.88 9.92
C LEU A 20 -12.16 14.79 10.75
N CYS A 21 -11.58 15.69 11.57
CA CYS A 21 -12.34 16.54 12.50
C CYS A 21 -12.47 18.01 12.05
N LEU A 22 -11.87 18.40 10.92
CA LEU A 22 -11.87 19.78 10.40
C LEU A 22 -11.18 20.83 11.29
N ALA A 23 -10.56 20.42 12.41
CA ALA A 23 -9.76 21.30 13.26
C ALA A 23 -8.57 21.89 12.46
N PRO A 24 -8.08 23.08 12.83
CA PRO A 24 -6.86 23.64 12.23
C PRO A 24 -5.68 22.69 12.37
N ASP A 25 -4.95 22.49 11.29
CA ASP A 25 -3.77 21.63 11.20
C ASP A 25 -2.58 22.43 10.65
N SER A 26 -1.48 22.43 11.39
CA SER A 26 -0.20 23.04 10.99
C SER A 26 0.83 22.01 10.52
N SER A 27 0.52 20.72 10.54
CA SER A 27 1.46 19.66 10.13
C SER A 27 1.72 19.65 8.61
N GLY A 28 0.82 20.25 7.82
CA GLY A 28 0.88 20.22 6.35
C GLY A 28 0.48 18.87 5.74
N LEU A 29 -0.04 17.93 6.55
CA LEU A 29 -0.52 16.60 6.13
C LEU A 29 -2.05 16.47 6.16
N ASN A 30 -2.78 17.52 6.54
CA ASN A 30 -4.23 17.50 6.72
C ASN A 30 -4.68 16.45 7.75
N LEU A 31 -3.88 16.22 8.79
CA LEU A 31 -4.19 15.31 9.89
C LEU A 31 -3.66 15.90 11.20
N CYS A 32 -4.56 16.34 12.08
CA CYS A 32 -4.16 16.85 13.39
C CYS A 32 -3.62 15.75 14.30
N ARG A 33 -2.90 16.14 15.35
CA ARG A 33 -2.28 15.24 16.32
C ARG A 33 -3.28 14.28 16.96
N ASP A 34 -4.43 14.77 17.38
CA ASP A 34 -5.42 13.97 18.12
C ASP A 34 -6.04 12.91 17.21
N CYS A 35 -6.52 13.31 16.03
CA CYS A 35 -7.03 12.35 15.05
C CYS A 35 -5.97 11.33 14.62
N ARG A 36 -4.68 11.73 14.54
CA ARG A 36 -3.58 10.82 14.24
C ARG A 36 -3.38 9.78 15.35
N ALA A 37 -3.50 10.20 16.61
CA ALA A 37 -3.37 9.30 17.76
C ALA A 37 -4.50 8.26 17.80
N ASP A 38 -5.71 8.67 17.39
CA ASP A 38 -6.91 7.82 17.41
C ASP A 38 -7.06 6.91 16.18
N LEU A 39 -6.16 6.98 15.20
CA LEU A 39 -6.23 6.09 14.05
C LEU A 39 -6.05 4.61 14.47
N PRO A 40 -6.69 3.66 13.75
CA PRO A 40 -6.59 2.23 14.06
C PRO A 40 -5.24 1.67 13.58
N TRP A 41 -4.16 2.09 14.23
CA TRP A 41 -2.80 1.64 13.94
C TRP A 41 -2.70 0.13 14.09
N LEU A 42 -2.17 -0.54 13.08
CA LEU A 42 -1.87 -1.96 13.18
C LEU A 42 -0.48 -2.14 13.78
N ILE A 43 -0.45 -2.40 15.08
CA ILE A 43 0.78 -2.63 15.84
C ILE A 43 0.93 -4.15 16.05
N GLY A 44 2.01 -4.71 15.53
CA GLY A 44 2.32 -6.13 15.63
C GLY A 44 1.56 -6.99 14.61
N GLY A 45 1.56 -8.31 14.86
CA GLY A 45 1.03 -9.32 13.96
C GLY A 45 2.11 -10.09 13.20
N CYS A 46 1.64 -10.90 12.25
CA CYS A 46 2.48 -11.73 11.40
C CYS A 46 3.40 -10.84 10.54
N PRO A 47 4.73 -11.02 10.59
CA PRO A 47 5.67 -10.20 9.80
C PRO A 47 5.43 -10.32 8.29
N ARG A 48 4.84 -11.44 7.86
CA ARG A 48 4.62 -11.78 6.46
C ARG A 48 3.30 -11.27 5.91
N CYS A 49 2.18 -11.46 6.62
CA CYS A 49 0.84 -11.13 6.10
C CYS A 49 0.08 -10.10 6.95
N ALA A 50 0.71 -9.54 7.99
CA ALA A 50 0.15 -8.58 8.92
C ALA A 50 -1.16 -9.01 9.61
N LEU A 51 -1.50 -10.31 9.62
CA LEU A 51 -2.63 -10.81 10.40
C LEU A 51 -2.26 -10.93 11.88
N PRO A 52 -3.23 -10.82 12.81
CA PRO A 52 -2.97 -10.99 14.23
C PRO A 52 -2.36 -12.37 14.53
N THR A 53 -1.45 -12.41 15.47
CA THR A 53 -0.77 -13.64 15.90
C THR A 53 -0.78 -13.74 17.41
N SER A 54 -0.79 -14.97 17.93
CA SER A 54 -0.72 -15.24 19.37
C SER A 54 0.61 -14.77 19.98
N ALA A 55 1.68 -14.78 19.19
CA ALA A 55 2.98 -14.19 19.54
C ALA A 55 3.33 -13.11 18.48
N PRO A 56 3.46 -11.82 18.88
CA PRO A 56 3.87 -10.76 17.98
C PRO A 56 5.22 -11.05 17.31
N GLY A 57 5.36 -10.71 16.03
CA GLY A 57 6.62 -10.90 15.29
C GLY A 57 6.87 -12.32 14.77
N GLN A 58 6.05 -13.30 15.16
CA GLN A 58 6.12 -14.65 14.63
C GLN A 58 5.18 -14.83 13.42
N PRO A 59 5.54 -15.65 12.41
CA PRO A 59 4.61 -15.99 11.34
C PRO A 59 3.33 -16.65 11.87
N CYS A 60 2.16 -16.28 11.35
CA CYS A 60 0.91 -16.94 11.73
C CYS A 60 0.85 -18.39 11.22
N GLY A 61 0.00 -19.25 11.79
CA GLY A 61 -0.11 -20.66 11.37
C GLY A 61 -0.45 -20.85 9.88
N ALA A 62 -1.17 -19.91 9.26
CA ALA A 62 -1.40 -19.93 7.81
C ALA A 62 -0.16 -19.58 6.98
N CYS A 63 0.77 -18.79 7.53
CA CYS A 63 2.05 -18.48 6.91
C CYS A 63 3.10 -19.57 7.15
N GLN A 64 3.05 -20.27 8.30
CA GLN A 64 3.93 -21.39 8.64
C GLN A 64 3.62 -22.66 7.83
N ARG A 65 2.33 -22.94 7.58
CA ARG A 65 1.89 -24.15 6.84
C ARG A 65 2.07 -24.08 5.32
N ARG A 66 2.61 -22.99 4.78
CA ARG A 66 2.84 -22.89 3.33
C ARG A 66 4.13 -23.65 2.99
N PRO A 67 4.10 -24.57 2.01
CA PRO A 67 5.27 -25.39 1.68
C PRO A 67 6.44 -24.52 1.20
N SER A 68 7.64 -24.84 1.67
CA SER A 68 8.89 -24.29 1.14
C SER A 68 9.00 -24.65 -0.35
N GLY A 69 9.16 -23.63 -1.20
CA GLY A 69 9.12 -23.77 -2.67
C GLY A 69 7.80 -23.33 -3.32
N PHE A 70 6.75 -23.10 -2.54
CA PHE A 70 5.49 -22.42 -2.91
C PHE A 70 5.12 -21.38 -1.83
N ASP A 71 6.16 -20.73 -1.30
CA ASP A 71 6.13 -19.71 -0.27
C ASP A 71 5.39 -18.45 -0.81
N PRO A 72 4.72 -17.63 0.03
CA PRO A 72 3.96 -16.47 -0.45
C PRO A 72 4.84 -15.59 -1.31
N GLY A 73 4.28 -15.01 -2.36
CA GLY A 73 5.07 -14.24 -3.32
C GLY A 73 5.96 -13.16 -2.66
N PHE A 74 5.61 -12.64 -1.49
CA PHE A 74 6.38 -11.65 -0.73
C PHE A 74 6.75 -12.10 0.69
N ASP A 75 7.86 -11.57 1.18
CA ASP A 75 8.59 -11.99 2.37
C ASP A 75 8.14 -11.26 3.64
N ARG A 76 7.77 -9.98 3.50
CA ARG A 76 7.37 -9.11 4.60
C ARG A 76 6.23 -8.18 4.18
N THR A 77 5.34 -7.87 5.12
CA THR A 77 4.33 -6.81 4.96
C THR A 77 4.59 -5.67 5.94
N VAL A 78 4.63 -4.45 5.43
CA VAL A 78 4.56 -3.22 6.20
C VAL A 78 3.20 -2.59 5.98
N THR A 79 2.48 -2.31 7.05
CA THR A 79 1.16 -1.66 6.98
C THR A 79 1.02 -0.62 8.10
N LEU A 80 0.24 0.42 7.84
CA LEU A 80 -0.06 1.45 8.82
C LEU A 80 -1.26 1.07 9.69
N PHE A 81 -2.34 0.65 9.05
CA PHE A 81 -3.64 0.58 9.69
C PHE A 81 -4.33 -0.77 9.59
N GLN A 82 -5.25 -1.01 10.52
CA GLN A 82 -6.37 -1.91 10.29
C GLN A 82 -7.33 -1.26 9.29
N TYR A 83 -7.88 -2.03 8.38
CA TYR A 83 -8.95 -1.56 7.51
C TYR A 83 -10.27 -1.54 8.29
N ALA A 84 -10.49 -0.43 9.00
CA ALA A 84 -11.62 -0.15 9.87
C ALA A 84 -11.87 1.38 9.91
N PRO A 85 -13.01 1.87 10.43
CA PRO A 85 -13.24 3.30 10.61
C PRO A 85 -12.14 4.00 11.41
N PRO A 86 -11.72 5.22 11.03
CA PRO A 86 -12.16 6.00 9.86
C PRO A 86 -11.36 5.71 8.57
N ILE A 87 -10.40 4.79 8.58
CA ILE A 87 -9.49 4.53 7.45
C ILE A 87 -10.21 3.96 6.23
N ASP A 88 -11.19 3.09 6.44
CA ASP A 88 -12.04 2.57 5.36
C ASP A 88 -12.72 3.70 4.56
N HIS A 89 -13.29 4.69 5.24
CA HIS A 89 -13.89 5.87 4.62
C HIS A 89 -12.87 6.73 3.88
N LEU A 90 -11.67 6.94 4.46
CA LEU A 90 -10.60 7.67 3.79
C LEU A 90 -10.14 6.97 2.51
N VAL A 91 -9.95 5.65 2.57
CA VAL A 91 -9.60 4.83 1.39
C VAL A 91 -10.71 4.89 0.34
N GLN A 92 -11.98 4.80 0.74
CA GLN A 92 -13.09 4.89 -0.22
C GLN A 92 -13.12 6.26 -0.90
N ARG A 93 -13.01 7.37 -0.15
CA ARG A 93 -12.91 8.72 -0.71
C ARG A 93 -11.72 8.85 -1.67
N PHE A 94 -10.59 8.24 -1.32
CA PHE A 94 -9.42 8.18 -2.18
C PHE A 94 -9.69 7.39 -3.47
N LYS A 95 -10.45 6.29 -3.43
CA LYS A 95 -10.78 5.48 -4.63
C LYS A 95 -11.63 6.21 -5.66
N PHE A 96 -12.42 7.19 -5.24
CA PHE A 96 -13.32 7.97 -6.11
C PHE A 96 -12.81 9.37 -6.44
N GLY A 97 -11.50 9.62 -6.30
CA GLY A 97 -10.84 10.85 -6.77
C GLY A 97 -11.01 12.07 -5.87
N GLN A 98 -11.86 12.01 -4.84
CA GLN A 98 -12.13 13.11 -3.91
C GLN A 98 -11.07 13.25 -2.79
N GLY A 99 -9.94 12.55 -2.91
CA GLY A 99 -8.99 12.37 -1.81
C GLY A 99 -7.53 12.25 -2.24
N LEU A 100 -7.10 12.83 -3.37
CA LEU A 100 -5.70 12.73 -3.81
C LEU A 100 -4.70 13.29 -2.77
N HIS A 101 -5.11 14.23 -1.93
CA HIS A 101 -4.31 14.71 -0.79
C HIS A 101 -4.00 13.59 0.21
N LEU A 102 -4.85 12.58 0.33
CA LEU A 102 -4.64 11.41 1.20
C LEU A 102 -3.44 10.57 0.75
N ALA A 103 -3.09 10.59 -0.54
CA ALA A 103 -1.91 9.89 -1.02
C ALA A 103 -0.62 10.44 -0.39
N ARG A 104 -0.54 11.77 -0.20
CA ARG A 104 0.57 12.42 0.49
C ARG A 104 0.60 12.06 1.98
N LEU A 105 -0.58 12.00 2.61
CA LEU A 105 -0.70 11.58 4.01
C LEU A 105 -0.20 10.14 4.20
N PHE A 106 -0.72 9.19 3.41
CA PHE A 106 -0.32 7.79 3.51
C PHE A 106 1.16 7.58 3.19
N ALA A 107 1.68 8.25 2.18
CA ALA A 107 3.11 8.19 1.86
C ALA A 107 3.99 8.73 2.99
N ALA A 108 3.61 9.86 3.61
CA ALA A 108 4.36 10.41 4.75
C ALA A 108 4.38 9.46 5.95
N LEU A 109 3.25 8.83 6.26
CA LEU A 109 3.16 7.88 7.37
C LEU A 109 3.90 6.57 7.07
N LEU A 110 3.86 6.08 5.83
CA LEU A 110 4.67 4.93 5.39
C LEU A 110 6.16 5.24 5.47
N ALA A 111 6.59 6.41 4.98
CA ALA A 111 7.98 6.83 5.06
C ALA A 111 8.46 6.93 6.51
N GLU A 112 7.62 7.44 7.42
CA GLU A 112 7.92 7.47 8.85
C GLU A 112 8.09 6.05 9.42
N ARG A 113 7.20 5.13 9.06
CA ARG A 113 7.24 3.72 9.50
C ARG A 113 8.45 2.95 8.95
N LEU A 114 8.94 3.34 7.78
CA LEU A 114 10.04 2.69 7.05
C LEU A 114 11.40 3.35 7.28
N ARG A 115 11.49 4.40 8.11
CA ARG A 115 12.71 5.20 8.32
C ARG A 115 13.96 4.37 8.61
N ASP A 116 13.81 3.33 9.42
CA ASP A 116 14.92 2.48 9.87
C ASP A 116 14.98 1.14 9.12
N SER A 117 14.20 0.99 8.05
CA SER A 117 14.21 -0.21 7.20
C SER A 117 15.28 -0.10 6.12
N THR A 118 15.83 -1.24 5.69
CA THR A 118 16.70 -1.31 4.51
C THR A 118 15.92 -0.85 3.28
N PRO A 119 16.42 0.13 2.51
CA PRO A 119 15.72 0.59 1.31
C PRO A 119 15.70 -0.50 0.23
N PRO A 120 14.60 -0.61 -0.54
CA PRO A 120 14.54 -1.46 -1.72
C PRO A 120 15.32 -0.84 -2.90
N ASP A 121 15.71 -1.68 -3.85
CA ASP A 121 16.31 -1.24 -5.11
C ASP A 121 15.29 -0.45 -5.94
N CYS A 122 14.00 -0.82 -5.86
CA CYS A 122 12.91 -0.04 -6.41
C CYS A 122 11.57 -0.27 -5.71
N ILE A 123 10.68 0.69 -5.87
CA ILE A 123 9.27 0.61 -5.48
C ILE A 123 8.44 0.37 -6.74
N ILE A 124 7.58 -0.65 -6.70
CA ILE A 124 6.63 -0.98 -7.77
C ILE A 124 5.19 -0.82 -7.24
N PRO A 125 4.42 0.17 -7.70
CA PRO A 125 3.01 0.25 -7.35
C PRO A 125 2.24 -0.86 -8.07
N VAL A 126 1.30 -1.51 -7.38
CA VAL A 126 0.47 -2.57 -7.97
C VAL A 126 -0.24 -2.05 -9.24
N PRO A 127 -0.01 -2.65 -10.42
CA PRO A 127 -0.63 -2.17 -11.65
C PRO A 127 -2.15 -2.39 -11.65
N LEU A 128 -2.89 -1.36 -12.08
CA LEU A 128 -4.30 -1.50 -12.43
C LEU A 128 -4.44 -2.00 -13.86
N HIS A 129 -5.52 -2.75 -14.12
CA HIS A 129 -5.88 -3.11 -15.48
C HIS A 129 -6.32 -1.83 -16.23
N PRO A 130 -5.96 -1.65 -17.53
CA PRO A 130 -6.27 -0.44 -18.29
C PRO A 130 -7.74 0.01 -18.22
N ASN A 131 -8.69 -0.94 -18.28
CA ASN A 131 -10.12 -0.63 -18.15
C ASN A 131 -10.47 -0.01 -16.80
N ARG A 132 -9.87 -0.50 -15.71
CA ARG A 132 -10.08 0.03 -14.36
C ARG A 132 -9.42 1.39 -14.18
N GLN A 133 -8.26 1.59 -14.80
CA GLN A 133 -7.59 2.89 -14.81
C GLN A 133 -8.43 3.94 -15.55
N ARG A 134 -9.03 3.60 -16.70
CA ARG A 134 -9.95 4.50 -17.42
C ARG A 134 -11.21 4.84 -16.61
N GLN A 135 -11.79 3.87 -15.92
CA GLN A 135 -12.96 4.08 -15.06
C GLN A 135 -12.66 4.96 -13.84
N ARG A 136 -11.48 4.81 -13.23
CA ARG A 136 -11.10 5.51 -12.00
C ARG A 136 -10.33 6.82 -12.23
N GLY A 137 -9.82 7.05 -13.43
CA GLY A 137 -8.98 8.20 -13.80
C GLY A 137 -7.50 8.08 -13.36
N PHE A 138 -7.20 7.35 -12.28
CA PHE A 138 -5.83 7.22 -11.74
C PHE A 138 -5.61 5.87 -11.04
N ASN A 139 -4.34 5.57 -10.73
CA ASN A 139 -3.93 4.39 -9.95
C ASN A 139 -3.56 4.80 -8.52
N GLN A 140 -4.38 4.42 -7.54
CA GLN A 140 -4.20 4.73 -6.12
C GLN A 140 -2.81 4.34 -5.61
N ALA A 141 -2.35 3.14 -5.95
CA ALA A 141 -1.04 2.63 -5.55
C ALA A 141 0.09 3.53 -6.08
N LEU A 142 -0.03 3.99 -7.34
CA LEU A 142 0.94 4.88 -7.96
C LEU A 142 0.94 6.27 -7.31
N GLU A 143 -0.23 6.81 -7.00
CA GLU A 143 -0.35 8.11 -6.34
C GLU A 143 0.23 8.11 -4.93
N ILE A 144 0.21 6.96 -4.22
CA ILE A 144 0.92 6.78 -2.94
C ILE A 144 2.43 6.58 -3.18
N ALA A 145 2.79 5.72 -4.14
CA ALA A 145 4.18 5.34 -4.37
C ALA A 145 5.06 6.50 -4.86
N ARG A 146 4.52 7.44 -5.66
CA ARG A 146 5.26 8.63 -6.12
C ARG A 146 5.84 9.48 -4.98
N PRO A 147 5.03 10.04 -4.06
CA PRO A 147 5.55 10.81 -2.93
C PRO A 147 6.36 9.94 -1.97
N LEU A 148 6.05 8.64 -1.82
CA LEU A 148 6.79 7.73 -0.95
C LEU A 148 8.23 7.50 -1.46
N ALA A 149 8.38 7.15 -2.75
CA ALA A 149 9.67 6.97 -3.40
C ALA A 149 10.56 8.21 -3.28
N ARG A 150 9.97 9.39 -3.49
CA ARG A 150 10.68 10.67 -3.31
C ARG A 150 11.15 10.89 -1.88
N GLN A 151 10.34 10.53 -0.87
CA GLN A 151 10.71 10.70 0.54
C GLN A 151 11.78 9.70 0.99
N LEU A 152 11.74 8.48 0.46
CA LEU A 152 12.72 7.42 0.77
C LEU A 152 13.97 7.47 -0.11
N GLY A 153 14.00 8.32 -1.14
CA GLY A 153 15.11 8.35 -2.11
C GLY A 153 15.22 7.09 -2.97
N CYS A 154 14.15 6.33 -3.13
CA CYS A 154 14.14 5.06 -3.87
C CYS A 154 13.66 5.26 -5.32
N PRO A 155 14.20 4.53 -6.30
CA PRO A 155 13.64 4.48 -7.65
C PRO A 155 12.18 4.00 -7.65
N LEU A 156 11.34 4.65 -8.46
CA LEU A 156 9.96 4.23 -8.69
C LEU A 156 9.84 3.59 -10.07
N ASP A 157 9.48 2.32 -10.13
CA ASP A 157 9.20 1.61 -11.38
C ASP A 157 7.71 1.27 -11.50
N TYR A 158 7.04 1.96 -12.41
CA TYR A 158 5.64 1.73 -12.76
C TYR A 158 5.45 1.33 -14.24
N HIS A 159 6.53 0.90 -14.90
CA HIS A 159 6.56 0.57 -16.32
C HIS A 159 6.92 -0.88 -16.59
N SER A 160 7.68 -1.54 -15.73
CA SER A 160 8.16 -2.90 -16.00
C SER A 160 7.10 -3.98 -15.79
N CYS A 161 6.13 -3.74 -14.90
CA CYS A 161 5.03 -4.67 -14.63
C CYS A 161 3.70 -4.14 -15.17
N GLN A 162 2.91 -5.01 -15.81
CA GLN A 162 1.56 -4.70 -16.27
C GLN A 162 0.54 -5.72 -15.81
N ARG A 163 -0.70 -5.25 -15.59
CA ARG A 163 -1.84 -6.13 -15.32
C ARG A 163 -2.62 -6.38 -16.61
N ILE A 164 -2.50 -7.59 -17.14
CA ILE A 164 -3.05 -7.99 -18.44
C ILE A 164 -4.44 -8.62 -18.36
N ARG A 165 -4.86 -9.07 -17.18
CA ARG A 165 -6.22 -9.64 -16.98
C ARG A 165 -7.12 -8.68 -16.23
N ALA A 166 -8.25 -8.36 -16.85
CA ALA A 166 -9.38 -7.72 -16.18
C ALA A 166 -10.07 -8.75 -15.29
N THR A 167 -9.57 -8.96 -14.06
CA THR A 167 -10.35 -9.75 -13.10
C THR A 167 -11.48 -8.88 -12.53
N PRO A 168 -12.75 -9.25 -12.75
CA PRO A 168 -13.86 -8.53 -12.16
C PRO A 168 -13.72 -8.58 -10.63
N ALA A 169 -14.03 -7.47 -9.97
CA ALA A 169 -14.17 -7.44 -8.51
C ALA A 169 -15.48 -8.14 -8.15
N GLN A 170 -15.54 -9.46 -8.31
CA GLN A 170 -16.69 -10.22 -7.84
C GLN A 170 -16.54 -10.32 -6.32
N SER A 171 -17.23 -9.43 -5.61
CA SER A 171 -17.37 -9.41 -4.15
C SER A 171 -17.77 -10.78 -3.59
N GLN A 172 -18.45 -11.60 -4.39
CA GLN A 172 -18.92 -12.95 -4.06
C GLN A 172 -17.89 -14.09 -4.21
N LEU A 173 -16.67 -13.83 -4.73
CA LEU A 173 -15.67 -14.89 -4.87
C LEU A 173 -14.97 -15.20 -3.54
N SER A 174 -14.88 -16.48 -3.22
CA SER A 174 -14.04 -17.00 -2.13
C SER A 174 -12.56 -16.62 -2.35
N ALA A 175 -11.78 -16.59 -1.27
CA ALA A 175 -10.34 -16.35 -1.34
C ALA A 175 -9.63 -17.33 -2.30
N ALA A 176 -10.08 -18.59 -2.39
CA ALA A 176 -9.53 -19.59 -3.30
C ALA A 176 -9.83 -19.28 -4.78
N GLN A 177 -11.03 -18.81 -5.10
CA GLN A 177 -11.37 -18.37 -6.47
C GLN A 177 -10.62 -17.09 -6.85
N ARG A 178 -10.46 -16.13 -5.92
CA ARG A 178 -9.64 -14.93 -6.14
C ARG A 178 -8.20 -15.28 -6.50
N ARG A 179 -7.58 -16.24 -5.79
CA ARG A 179 -6.24 -16.74 -6.12
C ARG A 179 -6.14 -17.35 -7.52
N ARG A 180 -7.09 -18.21 -7.91
CA ARG A 180 -7.12 -18.81 -9.26
C ARG A 180 -7.27 -17.75 -10.35
N ASN A 181 -8.15 -16.78 -10.16
CA ASN A 181 -8.39 -15.73 -11.14
C ASN A 181 -7.19 -14.79 -11.34
N LEU A 182 -6.33 -14.66 -10.34
CA LEU A 182 -5.14 -13.80 -10.39
C LEU A 182 -3.90 -14.50 -10.97
N ARG A 183 -3.92 -15.82 -11.22
CA ARG A 183 -2.82 -16.49 -11.94
C ARG A 183 -2.66 -15.89 -13.32
N GLY A 184 -1.43 -15.49 -13.65
CA GLY A 184 -1.12 -14.82 -14.92
C GLY A 184 -1.86 -13.49 -15.11
N ALA A 185 -2.29 -12.83 -14.03
CA ALA A 185 -2.90 -11.50 -14.13
C ALA A 185 -1.87 -10.40 -14.34
N PHE A 186 -0.62 -10.66 -13.95
CA PHE A 186 0.51 -9.77 -14.13
C PHE A 186 1.52 -10.37 -15.09
N THR A 187 2.26 -9.50 -15.78
CA THR A 187 3.39 -9.86 -16.61
C THR A 187 4.48 -8.82 -16.50
N LEU A 188 5.73 -9.26 -16.67
CA LEU A 188 6.89 -8.40 -16.79
C LEU A 188 7.09 -8.06 -18.28
N ILE A 189 7.02 -6.78 -18.63
CA ILE A 189 7.18 -6.30 -20.01
C ILE A 189 8.57 -5.69 -20.27
N ARG A 190 9.36 -5.48 -19.22
CA ARG A 190 10.74 -5.00 -19.29
C ARG A 190 11.59 -5.79 -18.30
N PRO A 191 12.82 -6.18 -18.65
CA PRO A 191 13.68 -6.90 -17.72
C PRO A 191 13.90 -6.08 -16.44
N LEU A 192 13.92 -6.77 -15.31
CA LEU A 192 14.16 -6.18 -13.99
C LEU A 192 15.49 -6.73 -13.47
N ALA A 193 16.48 -5.86 -13.28
CA ALA A 193 17.80 -6.24 -12.75
C ALA A 193 17.94 -5.74 -11.30
N VAL A 194 17.06 -6.20 -10.43
CA VAL A 194 17.00 -5.82 -9.01
C VAL A 194 16.82 -7.06 -8.14
N LYS A 195 17.29 -6.98 -6.90
CA LYS A 195 17.20 -8.08 -5.93
C LYS A 195 16.15 -7.81 -4.86
N HIS A 196 15.93 -6.55 -4.50
CA HIS A 196 14.99 -6.14 -3.46
C HIS A 196 13.93 -5.17 -4.01
N VAL A 197 12.66 -5.59 -3.99
CA VAL A 197 11.52 -4.77 -4.44
C VAL A 197 10.52 -4.54 -3.32
N ALA A 198 10.00 -3.33 -3.22
CA ALA A 198 8.82 -3.03 -2.42
C ALA A 198 7.58 -2.81 -3.32
N LEU A 199 6.56 -3.64 -3.13
CA LEU A 199 5.25 -3.50 -3.75
C LEU A 199 4.38 -2.53 -2.96
N VAL A 200 3.75 -1.55 -3.61
CA VAL A 200 2.83 -0.60 -2.95
C VAL A 200 1.39 -0.83 -3.37
N ASP A 201 0.46 -0.90 -2.40
CA ASP A 201 -0.98 -0.92 -2.65
C ASP A 201 -1.75 -0.09 -1.59
N ASP A 202 -3.01 0.25 -1.85
CA ASP A 202 -3.82 0.99 -0.87
C ASP A 202 -4.31 0.08 0.27
N VAL A 203 -4.93 -1.05 -0.06
CA VAL A 203 -5.51 -1.98 0.91
C VAL A 203 -5.21 -3.43 0.57
N MET A 204 -4.66 -4.14 1.54
CA MET A 204 -4.48 -5.59 1.49
C MET A 204 -5.69 -6.29 2.13
N THR A 205 -6.58 -6.86 1.31
CA THR A 205 -7.75 -7.63 1.78
C THR A 205 -7.42 -9.09 2.05
N THR A 206 -7.13 -9.87 1.02
CA THR A 206 -6.60 -11.24 1.15
C THR A 206 -5.09 -11.31 0.94
N GLY A 207 -4.52 -10.29 0.29
CA GLY A 207 -3.13 -10.31 -0.19
C GLY A 207 -2.94 -10.92 -1.57
N SER A 208 -3.98 -11.52 -2.16
CA SER A 208 -3.81 -12.31 -3.39
C SER A 208 -3.31 -11.51 -4.60
N THR A 209 -3.64 -10.22 -4.68
CA THR A 209 -3.14 -9.34 -5.76
C THR A 209 -1.64 -9.13 -5.63
N LEU A 210 -1.16 -8.83 -4.42
CA LEU A 210 0.25 -8.66 -4.11
C LEU A 210 1.00 -9.99 -4.28
N GLU A 211 0.42 -11.11 -3.84
CA GLU A 211 1.00 -12.45 -4.02
C GLU A 211 1.22 -12.74 -5.50
N ALA A 212 0.22 -12.53 -6.36
CA ALA A 212 0.34 -12.81 -7.79
C ALA A 212 1.37 -11.91 -8.52
N LEU A 213 1.48 -10.65 -8.11
CA LEU A 213 2.52 -9.76 -8.65
C LEU A 213 3.90 -10.19 -8.17
N ALA A 214 4.01 -10.51 -6.88
CA ALA A 214 5.27 -10.95 -6.29
C ALA A 214 5.73 -12.30 -6.86
N ASP A 215 4.82 -13.24 -7.17
CA ASP A 215 5.15 -14.48 -7.89
C ASP A 215 5.74 -14.21 -9.28
N THR A 216 5.23 -13.18 -9.97
CA THR A 216 5.74 -12.75 -11.29
C THR A 216 7.16 -12.18 -11.17
N LEU A 217 7.43 -11.41 -10.12
CA LEU A 217 8.76 -10.86 -9.83
C LEU A 217 9.74 -11.92 -9.36
N ARG A 218 9.28 -12.88 -8.55
CA ARG A 218 10.07 -14.03 -8.08
C ARG A 218 10.54 -14.87 -9.27
N ALA A 219 9.65 -15.14 -10.22
CA ALA A 219 9.99 -15.83 -11.46
C ALA A 219 11.00 -15.06 -12.34
N ALA A 220 11.08 -13.73 -12.17
CA ALA A 220 12.07 -12.88 -12.82
C ALA A 220 13.40 -12.76 -12.05
N GLY A 221 13.55 -13.48 -10.92
CA GLY A 221 14.79 -13.53 -10.15
C GLY A 221 14.89 -12.54 -8.98
N VAL A 222 13.81 -11.86 -8.60
CA VAL A 222 13.82 -10.96 -7.43
C VAL A 222 13.89 -11.79 -6.14
N GLU A 223 14.89 -11.50 -5.29
CA GLU A 223 15.24 -12.29 -4.11
C GLU A 223 14.46 -11.86 -2.85
N MET A 224 14.20 -10.57 -2.69
CA MET A 224 13.46 -10.00 -1.55
C MET A 224 12.30 -9.16 -2.07
N ILE A 225 11.09 -9.47 -1.63
CA ILE A 225 9.88 -8.75 -2.03
C ILE A 225 9.10 -8.36 -0.78
N GLU A 226 8.90 -7.06 -0.56
CA GLU A 226 8.07 -6.55 0.51
C GLU A 226 6.72 -6.05 -0.02
N ALA A 227 5.67 -6.11 0.80
CA ALA A 227 4.38 -5.51 0.54
C ALA A 227 4.16 -4.33 1.49
N TRP A 228 4.08 -3.12 0.94
CA TRP A 228 3.81 -1.89 1.68
C TRP A 228 2.39 -1.41 1.38
N VAL A 229 1.52 -1.43 2.39
CA VAL A 229 0.11 -1.09 2.22
C VAL A 229 -0.36 -0.07 3.25
N CYS A 230 -1.39 0.71 2.91
CA CYS A 230 -1.93 1.67 3.88
C CYS A 230 -2.76 0.94 4.94
N ALA A 231 -3.57 -0.05 4.53
CA ALA A 231 -4.42 -0.78 5.45
C ALA A 231 -4.51 -2.29 5.18
N ARG A 232 -4.71 -3.06 6.25
CA ARG A 232 -4.91 -4.51 6.23
C ARG A 232 -6.30 -4.88 6.73
N THR A 233 -7.07 -5.62 5.93
CA THR A 233 -8.35 -6.18 6.42
C THR A 233 -8.09 -7.36 7.35
N LEU A 234 -8.65 -7.30 8.56
CA LEU A 234 -8.55 -8.37 9.54
C LEU A 234 -9.74 -9.35 9.43
N PRO A 235 -9.57 -10.63 9.81
CA PRO A 235 -10.68 -11.57 9.92
C PRO A 235 -11.75 -11.01 10.88
N GLY A 236 -13.02 -11.08 10.49
CA GLY A 236 -14.14 -10.49 11.23
C GLY A 236 -14.57 -9.10 10.77
N ASN A 237 -13.71 -8.35 10.07
CA ASN A 237 -14.04 -7.04 9.49
C ASN A 237 -14.39 -7.08 8.00
N ALA A 238 -14.39 -8.27 7.39
CA ALA A 238 -14.85 -8.46 6.02
C ALA A 238 -16.39 -8.49 6.00
N ARG A 239 -17.02 -7.31 5.91
CA ARG A 239 -18.43 -7.20 5.51
C ARG A 239 -18.54 -7.25 3.98
#